data_AF-A0A249NT79-F1
#
_entry.id   AF-A0A249NT79-F1
#
_cell.length_a   1.000
_cell.length_b   1.000
_cell.length_c   1.000
_cell.angle_alpha   90.00
_cell.angle_beta   90.00
_cell.angle_gamma   90.00
#
_symmetry.space_group_name_H-M   'P 1'
#
loop_
_entity.id
_entity.type
_entity.pdbx_description
1 polymer ?
#
loop_
_entity_poly.entity_id
_entity_poly.type
_entity_poly.pdbx_seq_one_letter_code
_entity_poly.pdbx_strand_id
1 'polypeptide(L)' 'MGAPNLADAIWLNGEGERAIVNRMKAPKHGVMPAWLPRMGDTTVKQLAVFVHSLGGGE' A
#
# COMPACT_ATOMS: atom_id res chain seq x y z
N MET A 1 -5.16 6.13 -10.34
CA MET A 1 -5.87 5.02 -9.68
C MET A 1 -5.00 4.54 -8.53
N GLY A 2 -5.50 4.53 -7.30
CA GLY A 2 -4.75 4.10 -6.11
C GLY A 2 -5.64 3.85 -4.89
N ALA A 3 -6.96 3.77 -5.13
CA ALA A 3 -7.93 3.40 -4.11
C ALA A 3 -8.08 1.86 -4.13
N PRO A 4 -8.19 1.22 -2.96
CA PRO A 4 -8.36 -0.23 -2.87
C PRO A 4 -9.71 -0.68 -3.42
N ASN A 5 -9.77 -1.89 -3.97
CA ASN A 5 -11.02 -2.54 -4.34
C ASN A 5 -11.73 -3.02 -3.06
N LEU A 6 -12.97 -2.58 -2.84
CA LEU A 6 -13.74 -2.95 -1.64
C LEU A 6 -14.52 -4.26 -1.80
N ALA A 7 -14.54 -4.84 -3.01
CA ALA A 7 -15.19 -6.12 -3.29
C ALA A 7 -14.21 -7.31 -3.26
N ASP A 8 -12.91 -7.07 -3.03
CA ASP A 8 -11.92 -8.14 -2.92
C ASP A 8 -11.89 -8.75 -1.51
N ALA A 9 -11.11 -9.81 -1.35
CA ALA A 9 -10.93 -10.49 -0.07
C ALA A 9 -9.75 -9.95 0.77
N ILE A 10 -9.03 -8.92 0.30
CA ILE A 10 -7.76 -8.45 0.87
C ILE A 10 -7.94 -7.10 1.57
N TRP A 11 -7.88 -7.10 2.90
CA TRP A 11 -8.11 -5.90 3.70
C TRP A 11 -6.80 -5.30 4.25
N LEU A 12 -6.44 -4.09 3.78
CA LEU A 12 -5.25 -3.37 4.24
C LEU A 12 -5.39 -2.73 5.64
N ASN A 13 -6.62 -2.41 6.06
CA ASN A 13 -6.90 -1.63 7.28
C ASN A 13 -7.90 -2.33 8.23
N GLY A 14 -8.00 -3.66 8.12
CA GLY A 14 -8.94 -4.48 8.89
C GLY A 14 -10.28 -4.70 8.19
N GLU A 15 -10.94 -5.79 8.57
CA GLU A 15 -12.20 -6.28 7.99
C GLU A 15 -13.42 -6.01 8.89
N GLY A 16 -14.62 -6.10 8.30
CA GLY A 16 -15.90 -6.03 9.00
C GLY A 16 -16.50 -4.62 9.15
N GLU A 17 -17.80 -4.57 9.44
CA GLU A 17 -18.61 -3.34 9.43
C GLU A 17 -18.01 -2.22 10.30
N ARG A 18 -17.58 -2.54 11.52
CA ARG A 18 -16.99 -1.56 12.44
C ARG A 18 -15.70 -0.95 11.87
N ALA A 19 -14.86 -1.73 11.19
CA ALA A 19 -13.64 -1.22 10.58
C ALA A 19 -13.96 -0.27 9.42
N ILE A 20 -14.94 -0.63 8.59
CA ILE A 20 -15.42 0.19 7.47
C ILE A 20 -16.02 1.51 7.98
N VAL A 21 -16.90 1.45 8.98
CA VAL A 21 -17.52 2.65 9.59
C VAL A 21 -16.47 3.58 10.19
N ASN A 22 -15.49 3.03 10.91
CA ASN A 22 -14.39 3.83 11.45
C ASN A 22 -13.57 4.48 10.34
N ARG A 23 -13.36 3.78 9.22
CA ARG A 23 -12.64 4.32 8.06
C ARG A 23 -13.36 5.48 7.38
N MET A 24 -14.69 5.40 7.29
CA MET A 24 -15.51 6.47 6.73
C MET A 24 -15.56 7.68 7.65
N LYS A 25 -15.67 7.47 8.97
CA LYS A 25 -15.76 8.55 9.97
C LYS A 25 -14.43 9.24 10.25
N ALA A 26 -13.34 8.50 10.27
CA ALA A 26 -11.99 8.99 10.57
C ALA A 26 -10.98 8.37 9.59
N PRO A 27 -10.96 8.86 8.32
CA PRO A 27 -10.04 8.33 7.33
C PRO A 27 -8.61 8.63 7.74
N LYS A 28 -7.76 7.60 7.78
CA LYS A 28 -6.31 7.81 7.73
C LYS A 28 -5.87 7.90 6.27
N HIS A 29 -4.78 8.58 6.00
CA HIS A 29 -4.20 8.61 4.66
C HIS A 29 -2.79 8.05 4.78
N GLY A 30 -2.61 6.81 4.31
CA GLY A 30 -1.28 6.22 4.23
C GLY A 30 -0.46 6.99 3.19
N VAL A 31 0.77 7.36 3.56
CA VAL A 31 1.70 8.03 2.65
C VAL A 31 2.90 7.12 2.48
N MET A 32 3.19 6.75 1.23
CA MET A 32 4.47 6.14 0.89
C MET A 32 5.51 7.25 0.74
N PRO A 33 6.53 7.33 1.61
CA PRO A 33 7.54 8.38 1.51
C PRO A 33 8.44 8.17 0.30
N ALA A 34 9.04 9.26 -0.19
CA ALA A 34 10.04 9.20 -1.24
C ALA A 34 11.33 8.55 -0.72
N TRP A 35 11.72 7.43 -1.32
CA TRP A 35 12.94 6.69 -0.96
C TRP A 35 14.17 7.09 -1.79
N LEU A 36 13.96 7.64 -2.98
CA LEU A 36 15.05 8.02 -3.90
C LEU A 36 16.10 8.96 -3.26
N PRO A 37 15.73 10.04 -2.55
CA PRO A 37 16.71 10.93 -1.92
C PRO A 37 17.45 10.28 -0.74
N ARG A 38 16.91 9.21 -0.16
CA ARG A 38 17.43 8.55 1.04
C ARG A 38 18.38 7.40 0.72
N MET A 39 18.15 6.69 -0.38
CA MET A 39 18.82 5.43 -0.69
C MET A 39 19.57 5.44 -2.03
N GLY A 40 19.33 6.45 -2.88
CA GLY A 40 19.92 6.54 -4.23
C GLY A 40 19.24 5.61 -5.25
N ASP A 41 19.49 5.90 -6.52
CA ASP A 41 18.81 5.26 -7.67
C ASP A 41 19.05 3.74 -7.74
N THR A 42 20.30 3.30 -7.60
CA THR A 42 20.66 1.87 -7.71
C THR A 42 19.93 1.01 -6.67
N THR A 43 19.93 1.44 -5.42
CA THR A 43 19.29 0.72 -4.32
C THR A 43 17.78 0.64 -4.50
N VAL A 44 17.15 1.76 -4.89
CA VAL A 44 15.71 1.80 -5.15
C VAL A 44 15.31 0.85 -6.27
N LYS A 45 16.11 0.77 -7.36
CA LYS A 45 15.86 -0.17 -8.46
C LYS A 45 15.98 -1.63 -8.02
N GLN A 46 17.00 -1.97 -7.23
CA GLN A 46 17.16 -3.32 -6.68
C GLN A 46 15.97 -3.70 -5.79
N LEU A 47 15.53 -2.80 -4.92
CA LEU A 47 14.37 -3.02 -4.06
C LEU A 47 13.07 -3.14 -4.88
N ALA A 48 12.91 -2.38 -5.96
CA ALA A 48 11.75 -2.50 -6.83
C ALA A 48 11.68 -3.89 -7.48
N VAL A 49 12.81 -4.42 -7.98
CA VAL A 49 12.88 -5.79 -8.52
C VAL A 49 12.54 -6.82 -7.44
N PHE A 50 13.07 -6.64 -6.23
CA PHE A 50 12.80 -7.54 -5.12
C PHE A 50 11.32 -7.54 -4.69
N VAL A 51 10.69 -6.36 -4.53
CA VAL A 51 9.26 -6.29 -4.18
C VAL A 51 8.39 -6.89 -5.29
N HIS A 52 8.78 -6.69 -6.56
CA HIS A 52 8.08 -7.30 -7.68
C HIS A 52 8.14 -8.84 -7.63
N SER A 53 9.28 -9.44 -7.28
CA SER A 53 9.41 -10.90 -7.15
C SER A 53 8.63 -11.50 -5.97
N LEU A 54 8.24 -10.68 -4.99
CA LEU A 54 7.39 -11.10 -3.86
C LEU A 54 5.88 -11.13 -4.19
N GLY A 55 5.50 -10.89 -5.46
CA GLY A 55 4.10 -10.89 -5.90
C GLY A 55 3.52 -9.49 -6.14
N GLY A 56 4.35 -8.45 -6.21
CA GLY A 56 3.90 -7.08 -6.50
C GLY A 56 3.54 -6.79 -7.97
N GLY A 57 3.37 -7.82 -8.80
CA GLY A 57 3.16 -7.72 -10.25
C GLY A 57 1.92 -8.41 -10.80
N GLU A 58 1.13 -9.08 -9.96
CA GLU A 58 -0.16 -9.70 -10.32
C GLU A 58 -1.34 -8.86 -9.85
#